data_AF-A0A8J7D1N2-F1
#
_entry.id   AF-A0A8J7D1N2-F1
#
_cell.length_a   1.000
_cell.length_b   1.000
_cell.length_c   1.000
_cell.angle_alpha   90.00
_cell.angle_beta   90.00
_cell.angle_gamma   90.00
#
_symmetry.space_group_name_H-M   'P 1'
#
loop_
_entity.id
_entity.type
_entity.pdbx_description
1 polymer ?
#
loop_
_entity_poly.entity_id
_entity_poly.type
_entity_poly.pdbx_seq_one_letter_code
_entity_poly.pdbx_strand_id
1 'polypeptide(L)' 'MRESVIYQSIKAEGREEGSDKKARKIAINLLAEGISVDVIARVTGLSIKVVQQLQQE' A
#
# COMPACT_ATOMS: atom_id res chain seq x y z
N MET A 1 -10.24 25.18 21.90
CA MET A 1 -9.31 24.78 20.82
C MET A 1 -8.67 23.43 21.15
N ARG A 2 -9.45 22.33 21.19
CA ARG A 2 -8.97 20.95 21.44
C ARG A 2 -9.59 19.90 20.50
N GLU A 3 -10.40 20.35 19.54
CA GLU A 3 -11.12 19.46 18.61
C GLU A 3 -10.39 19.26 17.27
N SER A 4 -9.35 20.06 16.98
CA SER A 4 -8.68 20.07 15.67
C SER A 4 -7.63 18.97 15.49
N VAL A 5 -7.13 18.35 16.56
CA VAL A 5 -6.07 17.33 16.47
C VAL A 5 -6.66 15.98 16.11
N ILE A 6 -7.82 15.65 16.70
CA ILE A 6 -8.51 14.37 16.48
C ILE A 6 -9.01 14.24 15.03
N TYR A 7 -9.56 15.31 14.46
CA TYR A 7 -9.99 15.28 13.06
C TYR A 7 -8.82 15.17 12.07
N GLN A 8 -7.67 15.77 12.40
CA GLN A 8 -6.46 15.65 11.57
C GLN A 8 -5.89 14.24 11.61
N SER A 9 -5.88 13.57 12.77
CA SER A 9 -5.43 12.19 12.89
C SER A 9 -6.36 11.22 12.15
N ILE A 10 -7.69 11.34 12.29
CA ILE A 10 -8.65 10.48 11.56
C ILE A 10 -8.49 10.64 10.04
N LYS A 11 -8.26 11.87 9.55
CA LYS A 11 -8.06 12.15 8.12
C LYS A 11 -6.69 11.66 7.61
N ALA A 12 -5.66 11.62 8.47
CA ALA A 12 -4.35 11.10 8.15
C ALA A 12 -4.39 9.56 8.09
N GLU A 13 -4.96 8.92 9.12
CA GLU A 13 -5.13 7.46 9.19
C GLU A 13 -5.97 6.93 8.03
N GLY A 14 -7.08 7.60 7.67
CA GLY A 14 -7.90 7.22 6.52
C GLY A 14 -7.19 7.34 5.16
N ARG A 15 -6.21 8.25 5.03
CA ARG A 15 -5.37 8.34 3.82
C ARG A 15 -4.27 7.29 3.80
N GLU A 16 -3.68 6.99 4.95
CA GLU A 16 -2.60 6.02 5.07
C GLU A 16 -3.13 4.61 4.81
N GLU A 17 -4.26 4.24 5.43
CA GLU A 17 -4.94 2.97 5.14
C GLU A 17 -5.42 2.85 3.68
N GLY A 18 -5.92 3.96 3.12
CA GLY A 18 -6.35 4.00 1.72
C GLY A 18 -5.19 3.84 0.74
N SER A 19 -4.03 4.42 1.07
CA SER A 19 -2.81 4.34 0.27
C SER A 19 -2.23 2.93 0.30
N ASP A 20 -2.20 2.29 1.47
CA ASP A 20 -1.74 0.91 1.64
C ASP A 20 -2.62 -0.10 0.89
N LYS A 21 -3.94 0.01 1.02
CA LYS A 21 -4.88 -0.85 0.28
C LYS A 21 -4.74 -0.69 -1.23
N LYS A 22 -4.55 0.55 -1.70
CA LYS A 22 -4.34 0.83 -3.13
C LYS A 22 -3.02 0.28 -3.63
N ALA A 23 -1.93 0.46 -2.88
CA ALA A 23 -0.61 -0.07 -3.23
C ALA A 23 -0.63 -1.59 -3.35
N ARG A 24 -1.28 -2.30 -2.41
CA ARG A 24 -1.44 -3.77 -2.47
C ARG A 24 -2.23 -4.22 -3.68
N LYS A 25 -3.35 -3.54 -3.98
CA LYS A 25 -4.18 -3.87 -5.16
C LYS A 25 -3.41 -3.67 -6.48
N ILE A 26 -2.59 -2.62 -6.57
CA ILE A 26 -1.71 -2.40 -7.71
C ILE A 26 -0.65 -3.50 -7.79
N ALA A 27 -0.03 -3.87 -6.66
CA ALA A 27 0.96 -4.95 -6.62
C ALA A 27 0.39 -6.30 -7.09
N ILE A 28 -0.82 -6.67 -6.65
CA ILE A 28 -1.50 -7.90 -7.08
C ILE A 28 -1.75 -7.89 -8.60
N ASN A 29 -2.24 -6.78 -9.14
CA ASN A 29 -2.47 -6.67 -10.58
C ASN A 29 -1.16 -6.80 -11.37
N LEU A 30 -0.07 -6.17 -10.92
CA LEU A 30 1.23 -6.27 -11.57
C LEU A 30 1.84 -7.68 -11.46
N LEU A 31 1.63 -8.39 -10.35
CA LEU A 31 2.02 -9.79 -10.19
C LEU A 31 1.26 -10.69 -11.18
N ALA A 32 -0.04 -10.43 -11.38
CA ALA A 32 -0.86 -11.16 -12.36
C ALA A 32 -0.41 -10.93 -13.81
N GLU A 33 0.13 -9.75 -14.11
CA GLU A 33 0.78 -9.42 -15.40
C GLU A 33 2.20 -10.01 -15.54
N GLY A 34 2.69 -10.75 -14.55
CA GLY A 34 4.01 -11.39 -14.58
C GLY A 34 5.19 -10.44 -14.36
N ILE A 35 4.94 -9.24 -13.82
CA ILE A 35 6.00 -8.27 -13.51
C ILE A 35 6.84 -8.77 -12.32
N SER A 36 8.15 -8.49 -12.35
CA SER A 36 9.06 -8.91 -11.29
C SER A 36 8.80 -8.18 -9.97
N VAL A 37 8.97 -8.92 -8.87
CA VAL A 37 8.76 -8.45 -7.49
C VAL A 37 9.58 -7.19 -7.17
N ASP A 38 10.81 -7.06 -7.70
CA ASP A 38 11.66 -5.89 -7.47
C ASP A 38 11.10 -4.62 -8.11
N VAL A 39 10.52 -4.73 -9.31
CA VAL A 39 9.90 -3.62 -10.03
C VAL A 39 8.64 -3.21 -9.30
N ILE A 40 7.83 -4.17 -8.89
CA ILE A 40 6.58 -3.92 -8.15
C ILE A 40 6.87 -3.21 -6.83
N ALA A 41 7.87 -3.66 -6.07
CA ALA A 41 8.29 -3.01 -4.82
C ALA A 41 8.69 -1.55 -5.04
N ARG A 42 9.50 -1.25 -6.07
CA ARG A 42 9.89 0.13 -6.41
C ARG A 42 8.71 1.01 -6.84
N VAL A 43 7.79 0.47 -7.64
CA VAL A 43 6.66 1.24 -8.20
C VAL A 43 5.57 1.50 -7.15
N THR A 44 5.29 0.53 -6.29
CA THR A 44 4.23 0.62 -5.28
C THR A 44 4.71 1.18 -3.95
N GLY A 45 6.03 1.27 -3.74
CA GLY A 45 6.62 1.65 -2.45
C GLY A 45 6.51 0.56 -1.38
N LEU A 46 6.01 -0.63 -1.74
CA LEU A 46 5.93 -1.77 -0.83
C LEU A 46 7.30 -2.42 -0.67
N SER A 47 7.55 -3.01 0.51
CA SER A 47 8.75 -3.84 0.69
C SER A 47 8.68 -5.11 -0.17
N ILE A 48 9.83 -5.60 -0.61
CA ILE A 48 9.95 -6.85 -1.37
C ILE A 48 9.25 -8.01 -0.64
N LYS A 49 9.41 -8.09 0.69
CA LYS A 49 8.79 -9.12 1.52
C LYS A 49 7.26 -9.09 1.43
N VAL A 50 6.66 -7.89 1.45
CA VAL A 50 5.21 -7.73 1.31
C VAL A 50 4.74 -8.17 -0.07
N VAL A 51 5.46 -7.79 -1.13
CA VAL A 51 5.11 -8.21 -2.50
C VAL A 51 5.26 -9.72 -2.69
N GLN A 52 6.29 -10.34 -2.10
CA GLN A 52 6.45 -11.81 -2.11
C GLN A 52 5.33 -12.52 -1.36
N GLN A 53 4.85 -11.95 -0.26
CA GLN A 53 3.72 -12.50 0.47
C GLN A 53 2.44 -12.44 -0.37
N LEU A 54 2.21 -11.33 -1.09
CA LEU A 54 1.09 -11.19 -2.03
C LEU A 54 1.17 -12.13 -3.24
N GLN A 55 2.36 -12.64 -3.58
CA GLN A 55 2.55 -13.63 -4.64
C GLN A 55 2.20 -15.06 -4.19
N GLN A 56 2.23 -15.32 -2.87
CA GLN A 56 1.95 -16.63 -2.28
C GLN A 56 0.50 -16.76 -1.79
N GLU A 57 -0.25 -15.67 -1.74
CA GLU A 57 -1.71 -15.65 -1.55
C GLU A 57 -2.45 -16.07 -2.82
#